data_AF-A0A6H5HN07-F1
#
_entry.id   AF-A0A6H5HN07-F1
#
_cell.length_a   1.000
_cell.length_b   1.000
_cell.length_c   1.000
_cell.angle_alpha   90.00
_cell.angle_beta   90.00
_cell.angle_gamma   90.00
#
_symmetry.space_group_name_H-M   'P 1'
#
loop_
_entity.id
_entity.type
_entity.pdbx_description
1 polymer ?
#
loop_
_entity_poly.entity_id
_entity_poly.type
_entity_poly.pdbx_seq_one_letter_code
_entity_poly.pdbx_strand_id
1 'polypeptide(L)'
;MLVNCKRTSFQPVNGETVLHCLVNGGYEKRALSEANIERNHLKCLSYVLEKVPRGKLDVNHRDKNGNTALHYAAKAGDQNIILEILNAGAYIGVCNKSSEPACADILQSTMERHLDTCIYSNGKMPRDETYALIFNYKNLTPHKPTQEQYVANSNDHFIEAPLHSYSGETMHKNGETDPLIYMSKNYELRPLLTHPIFTSYLHLKWHKIKPYFYMNLLFYTLFWAFLTCYTLLFYINSSPDNRYSNSTDNEVTILDEPSASSYFIWALVLVSLVLLILRESLQLIISPLKYVTNPENWLELAIILVTGVILFCGTCTSIRHQVSAISILLSWAELVLLIGKHPSLSTNIEMLKTVSWNFLKFLAWYSILIVAFALCFYSLFKDAQDDDNQFQHAGVSIFKTVVMLTGEFDTGSIPFLLYPVTSHILFVLFVFLIAIVLFNLLNGLAVSDTQLISHIEEKCSNAFDCWGLFPKNTKFSNKINMFQDIPDGKIEIYPNNGNKVEMEESSFIKNRKRPDGESCYEIRSIFMDPRIIKTARSIMFKCENEKSKEDYFASLTDKENEIRELLNDFKECLRQYKEINSKLGL
;
A
#
# COMPACT_ATOMS: atom_id res chain seq x y z
N MET A 1 22.26 -19.86 36.18
CA MET A 1 21.71 -19.39 37.47
C MET A 1 22.14 -17.93 37.78
N LEU A 2 22.10 -17.00 36.80
CA LEU A 2 22.63 -15.62 36.96
C LEU A 2 21.74 -14.51 36.39
N VAL A 3 20.47 -14.77 36.06
CA VAL A 3 19.57 -13.74 35.47
C VAL A 3 18.68 -13.06 36.53
N ASN A 4 18.69 -13.54 37.78
CA ASN A 4 17.72 -13.13 38.81
C ASN A 4 18.23 -12.09 39.81
N CYS A 5 19.13 -11.18 39.40
CA CYS A 5 19.51 -10.05 40.24
C CYS A 5 18.77 -8.81 39.76
N LYS A 6 17.96 -8.20 40.64
CA LYS A 6 17.31 -6.89 40.40
C LYS A 6 18.27 -5.77 39.95
N ARG A 7 19.60 -5.99 40.05
CA ARG A 7 20.72 -5.11 39.69
C ARG A 7 21.41 -5.40 38.34
N THR A 8 21.02 -6.40 37.55
CA THR A 8 21.64 -6.61 36.22
C THR A 8 21.17 -5.53 35.25
N SER A 9 22.10 -4.66 34.81
CA SER A 9 21.89 -3.72 33.71
C SER A 9 22.29 -4.39 32.40
N PHE A 10 21.37 -4.45 31.44
CA PHE A 10 21.64 -4.95 30.09
C PHE A 10 22.11 -3.80 29.20
N GLN A 11 23.25 -3.20 29.52
CA GLN A 11 23.84 -2.16 28.68
C GLN A 11 24.51 -2.78 27.46
N PRO A 12 24.37 -2.18 26.26
CA PRO A 12 25.05 -2.65 25.06
C PRO A 12 26.57 -2.50 25.23
N VAL A 13 27.31 -3.56 24.91
CA VAL A 13 28.78 -3.54 24.89
C VAL A 13 29.20 -3.40 23.42
N ASN A 14 29.98 -2.38 23.08
CA ASN A 14 30.38 -2.07 21.69
C ASN A 14 29.22 -1.80 20.71
N GLY A 15 28.03 -1.46 21.21
CA GLY A 15 26.81 -1.26 20.41
C GLY A 15 26.01 -2.54 20.16
N GLU A 16 26.50 -3.70 20.59
CA GLU A 16 25.78 -4.97 20.50
C GLU A 16 25.09 -5.29 21.82
N THR A 17 23.83 -5.72 21.75
CA THR A 17 23.11 -6.22 22.93
C THR A 17 23.36 -7.71 23.13
N VAL A 18 23.04 -8.21 24.33
CA VAL A 18 23.06 -9.64 24.64
C VAL A 18 22.26 -10.47 23.61
N LEU A 19 21.18 -9.90 23.05
CA LEU A 19 20.41 -10.53 21.98
C LEU A 19 21.20 -10.67 20.68
N HIS A 20 21.97 -9.65 20.27
CA HIS A 20 22.84 -9.73 19.09
C HIS A 20 23.87 -10.84 19.26
N CYS A 21 24.53 -10.92 20.42
CA CYS A 21 25.54 -11.95 20.69
C CYS A 21 24.94 -13.36 20.77
N LEU A 22 23.73 -13.53 21.31
CA LEU A 22 23.07 -14.84 21.41
C LEU A 22 22.69 -15.38 20.04
N VAL A 23 22.17 -14.51 19.16
CA VAL A 23 21.79 -14.87 17.79
C VAL A 23 23.04 -15.08 16.92
N ASN A 24 24.01 -14.17 16.98
CA ASN A 24 25.25 -14.28 16.19
C ASN A 24 26.14 -15.44 16.65
N GLY A 25 26.22 -15.70 17.96
CA GLY A 25 26.98 -16.83 18.51
C GLY A 25 26.41 -18.21 18.13
N GLY A 26 25.11 -18.29 17.79
CA GLY A 26 24.51 -19.47 17.19
C GLY A 26 24.80 -19.63 15.69
N TYR A 27 25.07 -18.52 15.00
CA TYR A 27 25.36 -18.47 13.56
C TYR A 27 26.82 -18.82 13.24
N GLU A 28 27.79 -18.15 13.89
CA GLU A 28 29.23 -18.39 13.62
C GLU A 28 29.68 -19.83 13.93
N LYS A 29 29.05 -20.48 14.92
CA LYS A 29 29.37 -21.87 15.29
C LYS A 29 28.73 -22.93 14.39
N ARG A 30 27.62 -22.62 13.68
CA ARG A 30 27.12 -23.52 12.63
C ARG A 30 28.09 -23.62 11.45
N ALA A 31 28.93 -22.59 11.23
CA ALA A 31 29.99 -22.59 10.20
C ALA A 31 31.29 -23.27 10.65
N LEU A 32 31.53 -23.42 11.96
CA LEU A 32 32.72 -24.04 12.55
C LEU A 32 32.32 -25.24 13.41
N SER A 33 31.97 -26.33 12.74
CA SER A 33 31.78 -27.65 13.35
C SER A 33 33.13 -28.21 13.81
N GLU A 34 33.58 -27.87 15.02
CA GLU A 34 34.58 -28.61 15.78
C GLU A 34 34.67 -28.09 17.23
N ALA A 35 33.74 -28.49 18.10
CA ALA A 35 33.94 -28.77 19.53
C ALA A 35 32.60 -28.97 20.26
N ASN A 36 32.47 -30.16 20.86
CA ASN A 36 31.30 -30.74 21.55
C ASN A 36 30.77 -29.95 22.77
N ILE A 37 30.18 -28.77 22.56
CA ILE A 37 29.24 -28.20 23.52
C ILE A 37 28.03 -27.70 22.73
N GLU A 38 27.00 -28.54 22.60
CA GLU A 38 25.66 -28.14 22.15
C GLU A 38 25.05 -27.16 23.16
N ARG A 39 25.49 -25.90 23.14
CA ARG A 39 24.78 -24.84 23.82
C ARG A 39 23.49 -24.64 23.05
N ASN A 40 22.37 -25.03 23.64
CA ASN A 40 21.05 -24.76 23.06
C ASN A 40 20.76 -23.26 23.12
N HIS A 41 21.29 -22.50 22.15
CA HIS A 41 21.15 -21.05 22.03
C HIS A 41 19.68 -20.62 22.06
N LEU A 42 18.78 -21.44 21.50
CA LEU A 42 17.32 -21.27 21.55
C LEU A 42 16.78 -21.34 22.99
N LYS A 43 17.17 -22.34 23.79
CA LYS A 43 16.78 -22.42 25.21
C LYS A 43 17.33 -21.26 26.03
N CYS A 44 18.52 -20.76 25.68
CA CYS A 44 19.08 -19.58 26.33
C CYS A 44 18.32 -18.30 25.94
N LEU A 45 17.94 -18.16 24.67
CA LEU A 45 17.17 -17.04 24.17
C LEU A 45 15.77 -17.00 24.81
N SER A 46 15.04 -18.12 24.78
CA SER A 46 13.74 -18.23 25.43
C SER A 46 13.80 -17.93 26.92
N TYR A 47 14.82 -18.44 27.62
CA TYR A 47 15.02 -18.16 29.04
C TYR A 47 15.30 -16.67 29.32
N VAL A 48 16.09 -16.00 28.47
CA VAL A 48 16.38 -14.56 28.61
C VAL A 48 15.13 -13.73 28.31
N LEU A 49 14.36 -14.08 27.27
CA LEU A 49 13.13 -13.37 26.91
C LEU A 49 12.00 -13.61 27.92
N GLU A 50 11.95 -14.78 28.57
CA GLU A 50 10.95 -15.12 29.59
C GLU A 50 11.26 -14.50 30.96
N LYS A 51 12.53 -14.51 31.40
CA LYS A 51 12.92 -14.06 32.75
C LYS A 51 13.23 -12.57 32.86
N VAL A 52 13.50 -11.87 31.76
CA VAL A 52 13.78 -10.43 31.81
C VAL A 52 12.47 -9.63 31.74
N PRO A 53 12.19 -8.74 32.70
CA PRO A 53 10.98 -7.91 32.67
C PRO A 53 10.89 -7.08 31.39
N ARG A 54 9.69 -7.05 30.77
CA ARG A 54 9.37 -6.18 29.62
C ARG A 54 9.75 -4.73 29.99
N GLY A 55 10.72 -4.16 29.29
CA GLY A 55 11.23 -2.80 29.51
C GLY A 55 12.70 -2.70 29.95
N LYS A 56 13.34 -3.78 30.42
CA LYS A 56 14.79 -3.78 30.74
C LYS A 56 15.69 -4.18 29.57
N LEU A 57 15.14 -4.86 28.56
CA LEU A 57 15.85 -5.30 27.37
C LEU A 57 15.15 -4.72 26.15
N ASP A 58 15.86 -3.85 25.42
CA ASP A 58 15.37 -3.30 24.16
C ASP A 58 15.62 -4.31 23.03
N VAL A 59 14.53 -4.96 22.59
CA VAL A 59 14.54 -5.94 21.49
C VAL A 59 14.86 -5.27 20.15
N ASN A 60 14.56 -3.97 20.03
CA ASN A 60 14.73 -3.20 18.79
C ASN A 60 16.03 -2.38 18.78
N HIS A 61 16.95 -2.63 19.73
CA HIS A 61 18.24 -1.96 19.75
C HIS A 61 19.00 -2.21 18.44
N ARG A 62 19.70 -1.18 17.97
CA ARG A 62 20.45 -1.20 16.72
C ARG A 62 21.93 -1.23 17.02
N ASP A 63 22.65 -2.11 16.33
CA ASP A 63 24.11 -2.13 16.37
C ASP A 63 24.72 -0.95 15.60
N LYS A 64 26.06 -0.93 15.54
CA LYS A 64 26.83 0.08 14.77
C LYS A 64 26.49 0.11 13.27
N ASN A 65 25.95 -0.98 12.72
CA ASN A 65 25.53 -1.10 11.32
C ASN A 65 24.04 -0.78 11.13
N GLY A 66 23.33 -0.47 12.22
CA GLY A 66 21.89 -0.23 12.21
C GLY A 66 21.04 -1.50 12.21
N ASN A 67 21.67 -2.69 12.31
CA ASN A 67 20.99 -3.98 12.35
C ASN A 67 20.43 -4.22 13.75
N THR A 68 19.28 -4.90 13.80
CA THR A 68 18.67 -5.39 15.04
C THR A 68 18.93 -6.88 15.20
N ALA A 69 18.67 -7.44 16.38
CA ALA A 69 18.76 -8.89 16.61
C ALA A 69 17.90 -9.69 15.61
N LEU A 70 16.78 -9.12 15.14
CA LEU A 70 15.92 -9.72 14.11
C LEU A 70 16.61 -9.81 12.74
N HIS A 71 17.44 -8.84 12.35
CA HIS A 71 18.19 -8.90 11.08
C HIS A 71 19.17 -10.09 11.10
N TYR A 72 19.89 -10.28 12.21
CA TYR A 72 20.79 -11.42 12.37
C TYR A 72 20.04 -12.75 12.36
N ALA A 73 18.88 -12.81 13.02
CA ALA A 73 18.05 -14.02 13.06
C ALA A 73 17.49 -14.38 11.67
N ALA A 74 17.01 -13.38 10.92
CA ALA A 74 16.52 -13.54 9.56
C ALA A 74 17.63 -14.06 8.63
N LYS A 75 18.82 -13.46 8.70
CA LYS A 75 20.00 -13.91 7.94
C LYS A 75 20.47 -15.32 8.33
N ALA A 76 20.31 -15.71 9.59
CA ALA A 76 20.64 -17.05 10.05
C ALA A 76 19.62 -18.12 9.59
N GLY A 77 18.40 -17.72 9.21
CA GLY A 77 17.36 -18.60 8.67
C GLY A 77 16.70 -19.54 9.69
N ASP A 78 16.97 -19.36 10.99
CA ASP A 78 16.41 -20.23 12.03
C ASP A 78 14.99 -19.79 12.42
N GLN A 79 13.99 -20.52 11.92
CA GLN A 79 12.57 -20.17 12.07
C GLN A 79 12.17 -20.02 13.54
N ASN A 80 12.68 -20.86 14.44
CA ASN A 80 12.26 -20.85 15.83
C ASN A 80 12.82 -19.63 16.57
N ILE A 81 14.07 -19.26 16.30
CA ILE A 81 14.70 -18.04 16.85
C ILE A 81 13.96 -16.80 16.36
N ILE A 82 13.60 -16.76 15.06
CA ILE A 82 12.82 -15.66 14.48
C ILE A 82 11.46 -15.54 15.19
N LEU A 83 10.74 -16.65 15.37
CA LEU A 83 9.44 -16.67 16.05
C LEU A 83 9.54 -16.21 17.51
N GLU A 84 10.56 -16.64 18.26
CA GLU A 84 10.75 -16.18 19.65
C GLU A 84 11.02 -14.66 19.73
N ILE A 85 11.83 -14.12 18.83
CA ILE A 85 12.14 -12.67 18.77
C ILE A 85 10.89 -11.88 18.36
N LEU A 86 10.13 -12.38 17.38
CA LEU A 86 8.87 -11.74 16.98
C LEU A 86 7.82 -11.82 18.09
N ASN A 87 7.68 -12.93 18.80
CA ASN A 87 6.80 -13.08 19.96
C ASN A 87 7.18 -12.15 21.13
N ALA A 88 8.46 -11.79 21.26
CA ALA A 88 8.91 -10.78 22.21
C ALA A 88 8.42 -9.35 21.85
N GLY A 89 7.98 -9.14 20.60
CA GLY A 89 7.47 -7.87 20.08
C GLY A 89 8.52 -7.07 19.31
N ALA A 90 9.43 -7.75 18.61
CA ALA A 90 10.35 -7.08 17.70
C ALA A 90 9.59 -6.36 16.57
N TYR A 91 9.96 -5.10 16.31
CA TYR A 91 9.40 -4.30 15.23
C TYR A 91 10.03 -4.72 13.91
N ILE A 92 9.20 -5.13 12.95
CA ILE A 92 9.66 -5.64 11.64
C ILE A 92 10.22 -4.55 10.72
N GLY A 93 9.99 -3.29 11.07
CA GLY A 93 10.25 -2.15 10.20
C GLY A 93 11.52 -1.37 10.47
N VAL A 94 12.39 -1.85 11.36
CA VAL A 94 13.69 -1.19 11.56
C VAL A 94 14.54 -1.42 10.31
N CYS A 95 15.10 -0.35 9.74
CA CYS A 95 16.01 -0.45 8.60
C CYS A 95 17.47 -0.40 9.07
N ASN A 96 18.33 -1.16 8.41
CA ASN A 96 19.79 -1.04 8.56
C ASN A 96 20.34 0.21 7.83
N LYS A 97 21.66 0.45 7.90
CA LYS A 97 22.32 1.54 7.15
C LYS A 97 22.19 1.40 5.63
N SER A 98 21.99 0.17 5.12
CA SER A 98 21.69 -0.12 3.71
C SER A 98 20.23 0.11 3.32
N SER A 99 19.39 0.64 4.24
CA SER A 99 17.95 0.83 4.06
C SER A 99 17.13 -0.46 3.88
N GLU A 100 17.66 -1.62 4.23
CA GLU A 100 16.94 -2.90 4.23
C GLU A 100 16.19 -3.07 5.56
N PRO A 101 14.89 -3.41 5.54
CA PRO A 101 14.13 -3.65 6.76
C PRO A 101 14.40 -5.02 7.37
N ALA A 102 14.15 -5.17 8.67
CA ALA A 102 14.35 -6.42 9.40
C ALA A 102 13.54 -7.62 8.85
N CYS A 103 12.44 -7.35 8.14
CA CYS A 103 11.63 -8.38 7.48
C CYS A 103 12.16 -8.84 6.12
N ALA A 104 13.22 -8.23 5.57
CA ALA A 104 13.70 -8.51 4.22
C ALA A 104 14.07 -9.98 4.00
N ASP A 105 14.83 -10.57 4.93
CA ASP A 105 15.36 -11.93 4.83
C ASP A 105 14.46 -12.98 5.51
N ILE A 106 13.26 -12.62 5.98
CA ILE A 106 12.36 -13.56 6.66
C ILE A 106 11.57 -14.34 5.61
N LEU A 107 11.62 -15.68 5.71
CA LEU A 107 10.84 -16.55 4.84
C LEU A 107 9.33 -16.33 5.01
N GLN A 108 8.59 -16.30 3.89
CA GLN A 108 7.14 -16.10 3.85
C GLN A 108 6.38 -16.96 4.88
N SER A 109 6.66 -18.27 4.91
CA SER A 109 5.97 -19.23 5.81
C SER A 109 6.24 -18.99 7.29
N THR A 110 7.41 -18.45 7.64
CA THR A 110 7.77 -18.12 9.04
C THR A 110 7.03 -16.87 9.49
N MET A 111 6.93 -15.86 8.61
CA MET A 111 6.17 -14.65 8.88
C MET A 111 4.67 -14.94 8.97
N GLU A 112 4.13 -15.79 8.09
CA GLU A 112 2.73 -16.25 8.14
C GLU A 112 2.42 -16.93 9.48
N ARG A 113 3.27 -17.88 9.91
CA ARG A 113 3.13 -18.55 11.21
C ARG A 113 3.14 -17.56 12.38
N HIS A 114 4.00 -16.54 12.35
CA HIS A 114 3.98 -15.48 13.36
C HIS A 114 2.66 -14.70 13.35
N LEU A 115 2.19 -14.30 12.17
CA LEU A 115 0.96 -13.53 12.02
C LEU A 115 -0.29 -14.32 12.44
N ASP A 116 -0.30 -15.63 12.21
CA ASP A 116 -1.35 -16.54 12.68
C ASP A 116 -1.44 -16.51 14.21
N THR A 117 -0.31 -16.55 14.92
CA THR A 117 -0.28 -16.45 16.40
C THR A 117 -0.69 -15.07 16.93
N CYS A 118 -0.71 -14.04 16.09
CA CYS A 118 -1.16 -12.70 16.46
C CYS A 118 -2.68 -12.56 16.50
N ILE A 119 -3.44 -13.59 16.11
CA ILE A 119 -4.90 -13.63 16.14
C ILE A 119 -5.35 -14.69 17.16
N TYR A 120 -6.07 -14.26 18.19
CA TYR A 120 -6.64 -15.18 19.18
C TYR A 120 -7.97 -14.65 19.74
N SER A 121 -8.73 -15.50 20.40
CA SER A 121 -10.01 -15.11 21.02
C SER A 121 -9.84 -14.80 22.51
N ASN A 122 -10.80 -14.08 23.08
CA ASN A 122 -10.89 -13.83 24.52
C ASN A 122 -11.33 -15.06 25.36
N GLY A 123 -11.33 -16.26 24.77
CA GLY A 123 -11.67 -17.52 25.44
C GLY A 123 -13.17 -17.72 25.74
N LYS A 124 -14.04 -16.81 25.31
CA LYS A 124 -15.50 -16.94 25.47
C LYS A 124 -16.12 -17.80 24.36
N MET A 125 -17.37 -18.23 24.56
CA MET A 125 -18.03 -19.04 23.55
C MET A 125 -18.35 -18.20 22.30
N PRO A 126 -18.19 -18.73 21.07
CA PRO A 126 -18.49 -17.98 19.84
C PRO A 126 -19.93 -17.47 19.72
N ARG A 127 -20.86 -18.00 20.54
CA ARG A 127 -22.27 -17.58 20.60
C ARG A 127 -22.51 -16.40 21.55
N ASP A 128 -21.55 -16.10 22.43
CA ASP A 128 -21.69 -15.03 23.41
C ASP A 128 -21.55 -13.66 22.73
N GLU A 129 -22.37 -12.69 23.11
CA GLU A 129 -22.27 -11.31 22.59
C GLU A 129 -20.92 -10.65 22.92
N THR A 130 -20.32 -11.06 24.04
CA THR A 130 -19.02 -10.55 24.49
C THR A 130 -17.83 -11.32 23.92
N TYR A 131 -18.06 -12.24 22.97
CA TYR A 131 -17.00 -12.90 22.22
C TYR A 131 -16.21 -11.89 21.39
N ALA A 132 -14.91 -11.81 21.64
CA ALA A 132 -14.02 -10.88 20.97
C ALA A 132 -12.87 -11.63 20.30
N LEU A 133 -12.58 -11.23 19.06
CA LEU A 133 -11.35 -11.56 18.36
C LEU A 133 -10.32 -10.47 18.67
N ILE A 134 -9.16 -10.88 19.16
CA ILE A 134 -8.07 -10.00 19.56
C ILE A 134 -7.01 -10.04 18.47
N PHE A 135 -6.71 -8.87 17.90
CA PHE A 135 -5.67 -8.69 16.90
C PHE A 135 -4.48 -7.99 17.56
N ASN A 136 -3.31 -8.61 17.52
CA ASN A 136 -2.08 -8.04 18.07
C ASN A 136 -1.23 -7.38 16.98
N TYR A 137 -1.05 -6.07 17.07
CA TYR A 137 -0.27 -5.25 16.14
C TYR A 137 1.10 -4.82 16.71
N LYS A 138 1.53 -5.35 17.86
CA LYS A 138 2.77 -4.93 18.53
C LYS A 138 4.00 -4.95 17.61
N ASN A 139 4.09 -5.93 16.70
CA ASN A 139 5.20 -6.06 15.76
C ASN A 139 5.20 -5.03 14.61
N LEU A 140 4.09 -4.30 14.42
CA LEU A 140 3.88 -3.32 13.34
C LEU A 140 3.99 -1.87 13.83
N THR A 141 4.10 -1.66 15.13
CA THR A 141 4.18 -0.32 15.71
C THR A 141 5.62 0.02 16.09
N PRO A 142 6.17 1.14 15.60
CA PRO A 142 7.46 1.61 16.07
C PRO A 142 7.31 2.06 17.53
N HIS A 143 7.96 1.35 18.45
CA HIS A 143 8.01 1.74 19.85
C HIS A 143 8.73 3.09 19.98
N LYS A 144 8.11 4.07 20.64
CA LYS A 144 8.85 5.22 21.16
C LYS A 144 9.81 4.67 22.21
N PRO A 145 11.13 4.93 22.14
CA PRO A 145 12.01 4.58 23.24
C PRO A 145 11.43 5.26 24.48
N THR A 146 11.13 4.46 25.49
CA THR A 146 10.61 4.94 26.77
C THR A 146 11.57 6.03 27.25
N GLN A 147 11.18 7.30 27.14
CA GLN A 147 11.79 8.31 27.98
C GLN A 147 11.51 7.84 29.38
N GLU A 148 12.57 7.47 30.08
CA GLU A 148 12.57 7.02 31.46
C GLU A 148 11.53 7.84 32.23
N GLN A 149 10.43 7.20 32.64
CA GLN A 149 9.67 7.68 33.77
C GLN A 149 10.62 7.55 34.96
N TYR A 150 11.40 8.61 35.20
CA TYR A 150 12.03 8.85 36.49
C TYR A 150 10.88 8.89 37.49
N VAL A 151 10.60 7.74 38.11
CA VAL A 151 9.96 7.70 39.40
C VAL A 151 10.94 8.42 40.31
N ALA A 152 10.67 9.70 40.57
CA ALA A 152 11.35 10.47 41.58
C ALA A 152 11.06 9.83 42.94
N ASN A 153 11.84 8.82 43.29
CA ASN A 153 11.98 8.41 44.67
C ASN A 153 13.13 9.22 45.25
N SER A 154 12.74 10.04 46.21
CA SER A 154 13.53 10.93 47.02
C SER A 154 14.72 10.24 47.69
N ASN A 155 15.81 11.01 47.73
CA ASN A 155 16.94 10.93 48.67
C ASN A 155 17.92 9.76 48.47
N ASP A 156 18.99 9.99 47.70
CA ASP A 156 20.35 10.17 48.27
C ASP A 156 21.42 10.31 47.17
N HIS A 157 22.30 11.30 47.38
CA HIS A 157 23.62 11.55 46.78
C HIS A 157 23.87 11.29 45.27
N PHE A 158 23.91 12.40 44.51
CA PHE A 158 24.37 12.46 43.12
C PHE A 158 25.90 12.35 43.03
N ILE A 159 26.39 11.29 42.40
CA ILE A 159 27.67 11.31 41.68
C ILE A 159 27.31 11.50 40.21
N GLU A 160 27.65 12.67 39.65
CA GLU A 160 27.58 12.93 38.21
C GLU A 160 28.57 12.01 37.48
N ALA A 161 28.07 10.89 36.94
CA ALA A 161 28.76 10.18 35.87
C ALA A 161 28.37 10.87 34.55
N PRO A 162 29.33 11.24 33.68
CA PRO A 162 29.04 11.96 32.46
C PRO A 162 28.17 11.08 31.55
N LEU A 163 26.93 11.52 31.36
CA LEU A 163 26.03 11.02 30.34
C LEU A 163 26.73 11.28 28.99
N HIS A 164 27.33 10.26 28.40
CA HIS A 164 27.65 10.31 26.99
C HIS A 164 26.32 10.42 26.25
N SER A 165 25.96 11.65 25.94
CA SER A 165 24.96 12.02 24.96
C SER A 165 25.29 11.25 23.68
N TYR A 166 24.54 10.18 23.42
CA TYR A 166 24.48 9.62 22.07
C TYR A 166 23.99 10.77 21.18
N SER A 167 24.93 11.29 20.41
CA SER A 167 24.73 12.25 19.34
C SER A 167 23.57 11.77 18.47
N GLY A 168 22.61 12.66 18.26
CA GLY A 168 21.41 12.43 17.47
C GLY A 168 21.71 12.30 15.98
N GLU A 169 22.42 11.24 15.59
CA GLU A 169 22.63 10.89 14.20
C GLU A 169 21.56 9.90 13.73
N THR A 170 20.55 10.46 13.06
CA THR A 170 19.61 9.75 12.17
C THR A 170 18.73 8.70 12.83
N MET A 171 17.88 9.15 13.75
CA MET A 171 16.60 8.48 13.99
C MET A 171 15.79 8.57 12.68
N HIS A 172 15.98 7.60 11.78
CA HIS A 172 15.08 7.39 10.65
C HIS A 172 13.68 7.23 11.27
N LYS A 173 12.85 8.27 11.13
CA LYS A 173 11.43 8.23 11.50
C LYS A 173 10.75 7.30 10.51
N ASN A 174 10.87 5.99 10.75
CA ASN A 174 10.19 4.99 9.95
C ASN A 174 8.69 5.17 10.18
N GLY A 175 7.96 5.43 9.10
CA GLY A 175 6.51 5.51 9.13
C GLY A 175 5.95 4.12 9.42
N GLU A 176 4.82 4.04 10.13
CA GLU A 176 4.19 2.75 10.49
C GLU A 176 3.93 1.84 9.27
N THR A 177 3.81 2.42 8.06
CA THR A 177 3.53 1.72 6.80
C THR A 177 4.75 1.39 5.96
N ASP A 178 5.95 1.83 6.34
CA ASP A 178 7.17 1.56 5.57
C ASP A 178 7.46 0.06 5.39
N PRO A 179 7.24 -0.82 6.38
CA PRO A 179 7.47 -2.25 6.22
C PRO A 179 6.47 -2.87 5.24
N LEU A 180 5.23 -2.38 5.25
CA LEU A 180 4.16 -2.82 4.36
C LEU A 180 4.45 -2.40 2.91
N ILE A 181 4.98 -1.20 2.69
CA ILE A 181 5.44 -0.72 1.36
C ILE A 181 6.58 -1.59 0.84
N TYR A 182 7.50 -2.02 1.71
CA TYR A 182 8.57 -2.92 1.29
C TYR A 182 8.02 -4.30 0.89
N MET A 183 7.14 -4.88 1.71
CA MET A 183 6.50 -6.17 1.43
C MET A 183 5.68 -6.18 0.14
N SER A 184 5.12 -5.04 -0.28
CA SER A 184 4.33 -4.96 -1.53
C SER A 184 5.18 -5.00 -2.79
N LYS A 185 6.43 -4.52 -2.70
CA LYS A 185 7.42 -4.54 -3.78
C LYS A 185 8.09 -5.91 -3.92
N ASN A 186 8.21 -6.66 -2.83
CA ASN A 186 8.84 -7.98 -2.85
C ASN A 186 7.82 -9.07 -3.20
N TYR A 187 8.08 -9.82 -4.29
CA TYR A 187 7.15 -10.83 -4.82
C TYR A 187 6.84 -11.96 -3.81
N GLU A 188 7.83 -12.39 -3.01
CA GLU A 188 7.67 -13.49 -2.04
C GLU A 188 6.84 -13.10 -0.81
N LEU A 189 6.93 -11.83 -0.38
CA LEU A 189 6.21 -11.34 0.80
C LEU A 189 4.83 -10.77 0.44
N ARG A 190 4.57 -10.50 -0.84
CA ARG A 190 3.32 -9.92 -1.33
C ARG A 190 2.07 -10.72 -0.93
N PRO A 191 2.04 -12.08 -0.98
CA PRO A 191 0.87 -12.86 -0.57
C PRO A 191 0.49 -12.64 0.90
N LEU A 192 1.46 -12.33 1.77
CA LEU A 192 1.21 -12.08 3.19
C LEU A 192 0.32 -10.87 3.40
N LEU A 193 0.32 -9.88 2.51
CA LEU A 193 -0.53 -8.68 2.62
C LEU A 193 -2.03 -8.99 2.56
N THR A 194 -2.40 -10.19 2.10
CA THR A 194 -3.80 -10.68 2.16
C THR A 194 -4.20 -11.18 3.56
N HIS A 195 -3.24 -11.38 4.46
CA HIS A 195 -3.46 -11.87 5.81
C HIS A 195 -4.39 -10.92 6.59
N PRO A 196 -5.30 -11.44 7.44
CA PRO A 196 -6.23 -10.64 8.23
C PRO A 196 -5.57 -9.53 9.07
N ILE A 197 -4.38 -9.74 9.65
CA ILE A 197 -3.66 -8.71 10.42
C ILE A 197 -3.30 -7.50 9.55
N PHE A 198 -2.76 -7.71 8.35
CA PHE A 198 -2.39 -6.59 7.49
C PHE A 198 -3.62 -5.95 6.86
N THR A 199 -4.59 -6.74 6.39
CA THR A 199 -5.83 -6.21 5.82
C THR A 199 -6.66 -5.43 6.85
N SER A 200 -6.75 -5.89 8.11
CA SER A 200 -7.40 -5.14 9.19
C SER A 200 -6.65 -3.83 9.49
N TYR A 201 -5.32 -3.88 9.53
CA TYR A 201 -4.47 -2.71 9.71
C TYR A 201 -4.70 -1.65 8.61
N LEU A 202 -4.68 -2.07 7.33
CA LEU A 202 -4.97 -1.20 6.18
C LEU A 202 -6.39 -0.61 6.28
N HIS A 203 -7.40 -1.42 6.62
CA HIS A 203 -8.79 -0.98 6.73
C HIS A 203 -9.01 0.03 7.86
N LEU A 204 -8.43 -0.20 9.03
CA LEU A 204 -8.49 0.74 10.15
C LEU A 204 -7.85 2.08 9.77
N LYS A 205 -6.69 2.04 9.13
CA LYS A 205 -6.01 3.25 8.65
C LYS A 205 -6.80 3.98 7.57
N TRP A 206 -7.44 3.26 6.64
CA TRP A 206 -8.37 3.84 5.67
C TRP A 206 -9.53 4.56 6.36
N HIS A 207 -10.11 4.01 7.44
CA HIS A 207 -11.21 4.67 8.16
C HIS A 207 -10.83 6.05 8.74
N LYS A 208 -9.55 6.28 9.07
CA LYS A 208 -9.05 7.60 9.50
C LYS A 208 -8.79 8.54 8.32
N ILE A 209 -8.36 8.01 7.19
CA ILE A 209 -7.97 8.78 6.00
C ILE A 209 -9.16 9.11 5.10
N LYS A 210 -10.20 8.25 5.07
CA LYS A 210 -11.39 8.42 4.23
C LYS A 210 -12.04 9.83 4.30
N PRO A 211 -12.19 10.52 5.45
CA PRO A 211 -12.77 11.87 5.43
C PRO A 211 -11.92 12.85 4.63
N TYR A 212 -10.58 12.79 4.73
CA TYR A 212 -9.70 13.65 3.95
C TYR A 212 -9.77 13.33 2.46
N PHE A 213 -9.86 12.04 2.12
CA PHE A 213 -10.07 11.61 0.74
C PHE A 213 -11.38 12.17 0.17
N TYR A 214 -12.52 12.01 0.86
CA TYR A 214 -13.80 12.54 0.38
C TYR A 214 -13.84 14.07 0.34
N MET A 215 -13.16 14.77 1.25
CA MET A 215 -13.04 16.23 1.18
C MET A 215 -12.21 16.67 -0.03
N ASN A 216 -11.13 15.96 -0.36
CA ASN A 216 -10.34 16.22 -1.56
C ASN A 216 -11.13 15.93 -2.84
N LEU A 217 -11.86 14.80 -2.86
CA LEU A 217 -12.75 14.43 -3.97
C LEU A 217 -13.85 15.50 -4.15
N LEU A 218 -14.48 15.96 -3.06
CA LEU A 218 -15.47 17.02 -3.11
C LEU A 218 -14.87 18.32 -3.68
N PHE A 219 -13.71 18.74 -3.19
CA PHE A 219 -13.05 19.95 -3.68
C PHE A 219 -12.73 19.87 -5.19
N TYR A 220 -12.18 18.75 -5.65
CA TYR A 220 -11.89 18.56 -7.07
C TYR A 220 -13.15 18.46 -7.93
N THR A 221 -14.19 17.75 -7.46
CA THR A 221 -15.47 17.67 -8.18
C THR A 221 -16.15 19.04 -8.32
N LEU A 222 -16.05 19.90 -7.31
CA LEU A 222 -16.54 21.28 -7.41
C LEU A 222 -15.76 22.09 -8.47
N PHE A 223 -14.44 21.99 -8.47
CA PHE A 223 -13.61 22.62 -9.50
C PHE A 223 -13.98 22.12 -10.91
N TRP A 224 -14.07 20.80 -11.09
CA TRP A 224 -14.48 20.18 -12.35
C TRP A 224 -15.86 20.66 -12.80
N ALA A 225 -16.84 20.73 -11.89
CA ALA A 225 -18.19 21.22 -12.19
C ALA A 225 -18.19 22.69 -12.60
N PHE A 226 -17.43 23.54 -11.90
CA PHE A 226 -17.34 24.96 -12.25
C PHE A 226 -16.62 25.19 -13.58
N LEU A 227 -15.55 24.45 -13.86
CA LEU A 227 -14.80 24.55 -15.11
C LEU A 227 -15.63 24.09 -16.32
N THR A 228 -16.33 22.95 -16.18
CA THR A 228 -17.22 22.44 -17.23
C THR A 228 -18.41 23.38 -17.46
N CYS A 229 -19.01 23.92 -16.38
CA CYS A 229 -20.09 24.90 -16.50
C CYS A 229 -19.62 26.19 -17.18
N TYR A 230 -18.46 26.73 -16.78
CA TYR A 230 -17.88 27.94 -17.38
C TYR A 230 -17.60 27.76 -18.88
N THR A 231 -16.97 26.65 -19.27
CA THR A 231 -16.62 26.38 -20.66
C THR A 231 -17.86 26.17 -21.54
N LEU A 232 -18.91 25.50 -21.03
CA LEU A 232 -20.19 25.33 -21.74
C LEU A 232 -20.95 26.65 -21.91
N LEU A 233 -21.06 27.46 -20.85
CA LEU A 233 -21.72 28.77 -20.94
C LEU A 233 -20.98 29.71 -21.88
N PHE A 234 -19.65 29.70 -21.84
CA PHE A 234 -18.84 30.45 -22.77
C PHE A 234 -19.07 30.02 -24.23
N TYR A 235 -19.22 28.71 -24.49
CA TYR A 235 -19.52 28.19 -25.82
C TYR A 235 -20.88 28.67 -26.32
N ILE A 236 -21.93 28.60 -25.50
CA ILE A 236 -23.28 29.05 -25.84
C ILE A 236 -23.29 30.55 -26.20
N ASN A 237 -22.63 31.38 -25.40
CA ASN A 237 -22.58 32.83 -25.64
C ASN A 237 -21.71 33.20 -26.85
N SER A 238 -20.77 32.35 -27.25
CA SER A 238 -19.90 32.58 -28.41
C SER A 238 -20.52 32.11 -29.74
N SER A 239 -21.67 31.42 -29.71
CA SER A 239 -22.33 30.97 -30.93
C SER A 239 -22.72 32.16 -31.82
N PRO A 240 -22.39 32.12 -33.11
CA PRO A 240 -22.62 33.22 -34.05
C PRO A 240 -24.12 33.49 -34.34
N ASP A 241 -25.04 32.62 -33.93
CA ASP A 241 -26.48 32.78 -34.20
C ASP A 241 -27.11 34.02 -33.52
N ASN A 242 -26.53 34.52 -32.42
CA ASN A 242 -26.99 35.77 -31.80
C ASN A 242 -26.58 37.03 -32.59
N ARG A 243 -25.76 36.90 -33.64
CA ARG A 243 -25.43 38.03 -34.55
C ARG A 243 -26.40 38.16 -35.73
N TYR A 244 -27.32 37.22 -35.93
CA TYR A 244 -28.24 37.22 -37.07
C TYR A 244 -29.67 37.68 -36.76
N SER A 245 -29.90 38.32 -35.62
CA SER A 245 -31.06 39.17 -35.40
C SER A 245 -30.60 40.58 -35.11
N ASN A 246 -30.42 41.38 -36.17
CA ASN A 246 -30.68 42.83 -36.26
C ASN A 246 -29.96 43.40 -37.49
N SER A 247 -30.25 42.87 -38.67
CA SER A 247 -29.98 43.57 -39.92
C SER A 247 -31.12 44.55 -40.21
N THR A 248 -31.15 45.65 -39.46
CA THR A 248 -31.60 46.98 -39.91
C THR A 248 -31.07 48.01 -38.92
N ASP A 249 -30.07 48.77 -39.37
CA ASP A 249 -29.74 50.13 -38.98
C ASP A 249 -29.90 50.52 -37.50
N ASN A 250 -28.82 50.38 -36.75
CA ASN A 250 -28.15 51.49 -36.06
C ASN A 250 -26.93 50.93 -35.33
N GLU A 251 -25.76 51.52 -35.59
CA GLU A 251 -24.54 51.29 -34.82
C GLU A 251 -24.74 51.72 -33.37
N VAL A 252 -25.31 50.82 -32.57
CA VAL A 252 -25.05 50.77 -31.14
C VAL A 252 -24.24 49.51 -30.96
N THR A 253 -22.93 49.68 -30.81
CA THR A 253 -22.09 48.69 -30.12
C THR A 253 -22.66 48.54 -28.72
N ILE A 254 -23.67 47.68 -28.58
CA ILE A 254 -24.02 47.07 -27.32
C ILE A 254 -22.79 46.26 -26.97
N LEU A 255 -21.94 46.83 -26.12
CA LEU A 255 -21.11 46.01 -25.25
C LEU A 255 -22.11 45.11 -24.56
N ASP A 256 -22.27 43.87 -25.02
CA ASP A 256 -22.96 42.84 -24.26
C ASP A 256 -22.16 42.73 -22.97
N GLU A 257 -22.55 43.53 -21.98
CA GLU A 257 -22.08 43.44 -20.61
C GLU A 257 -22.27 41.98 -20.23
N PRO A 258 -21.19 41.23 -19.97
CA PRO A 258 -21.32 39.82 -19.67
C PRO A 258 -22.31 39.70 -18.51
N SER A 259 -23.29 38.82 -18.68
CA SER A 259 -24.31 38.60 -17.66
C SER A 259 -23.65 38.42 -16.28
N ALA A 260 -24.25 39.00 -15.23
CA ALA A 260 -23.69 38.92 -13.88
C ALA A 260 -23.39 37.47 -13.44
N SER A 261 -24.13 36.51 -13.99
CA SER A 261 -23.89 35.06 -13.82
C SER A 261 -22.57 34.58 -14.43
N SER A 262 -22.16 35.11 -15.59
CA SER A 262 -20.88 34.78 -16.24
C SER A 262 -19.68 35.22 -15.39
N TYR A 263 -19.72 36.45 -14.87
CA TYR A 263 -18.68 36.96 -13.96
C TYR A 263 -18.65 36.19 -12.63
N PHE A 264 -19.82 35.80 -12.12
CA PHE A 264 -19.89 34.99 -10.91
C PHE A 264 -19.23 33.62 -11.10
N ILE A 265 -19.50 32.93 -12.21
CA ILE A 265 -18.91 31.62 -12.51
C ILE A 265 -17.41 31.75 -12.80
N TRP A 266 -16.98 32.79 -13.52
CA TRP A 266 -15.57 33.10 -13.70
C TRP A 266 -14.85 33.28 -12.36
N ALA A 267 -15.44 34.00 -11.41
CA ALA A 267 -14.90 34.18 -10.07
C ALA A 267 -14.81 32.86 -9.29
N LEU A 268 -15.82 31.98 -9.40
CA LEU A 268 -15.78 30.64 -8.78
C LEU A 268 -14.66 29.76 -9.34
N VAL A 269 -14.44 29.78 -10.65
CA VAL A 269 -13.35 29.05 -11.30
C VAL A 269 -11.99 29.63 -10.87
N LEU A 270 -11.86 30.95 -10.81
CA LEU A 270 -10.64 31.62 -10.34
C LEU A 270 -10.29 31.23 -8.90
N VAL A 271 -11.27 31.28 -7.99
CA VAL A 271 -11.07 30.89 -6.58
C VAL A 271 -10.67 29.42 -6.48
N SER A 272 -11.32 28.54 -7.24
CA SER A 272 -11.02 27.11 -7.27
C SER A 272 -9.62 26.82 -7.84
N LEU A 273 -9.20 27.57 -8.86
CA LEU A 273 -7.85 27.51 -9.43
C LEU A 273 -6.78 27.92 -8.40
N VAL A 274 -7.00 29.00 -7.66
CA VAL A 274 -6.08 29.44 -6.60
C VAL A 274 -5.94 28.37 -5.51
N LEU A 275 -7.05 27.75 -5.10
CA LEU A 275 -7.04 26.68 -4.11
C LEU A 275 -6.31 25.43 -4.64
N LEU A 276 -6.44 25.08 -5.92
CA LEU A 276 -5.67 24.00 -6.55
C LEU A 276 -4.18 24.32 -6.61
N ILE A 277 -3.79 25.52 -7.04
CA ILE A 277 -2.39 25.95 -7.07
C ILE A 277 -1.78 25.90 -5.67
N LEU A 278 -2.53 26.34 -4.65
CA LEU A 278 -2.09 26.26 -3.26
C LEU A 278 -1.89 24.80 -2.83
N ARG A 279 -2.86 23.92 -3.08
CA ARG A 279 -2.75 22.47 -2.79
C ARG A 279 -1.52 21.87 -3.48
N GLU A 280 -1.34 22.17 -4.76
CA GLU A 280 -0.27 21.61 -5.59
C GLU A 280 1.12 22.09 -5.17
N SER A 281 1.22 23.38 -4.83
CA SER A 281 2.45 23.94 -4.29
C SER A 281 2.83 23.29 -2.96
N LEU A 282 1.85 22.99 -2.09
CA LEU A 282 2.10 22.27 -0.85
C LEU A 282 2.61 20.84 -1.13
N GLN A 283 2.02 20.13 -2.09
CA GLN A 283 2.46 18.79 -2.49
C GLN A 283 3.89 18.79 -3.04
N LEU A 284 4.22 19.77 -3.88
CA LEU A 284 5.56 19.96 -4.46
C LEU A 284 6.60 20.29 -3.38
N ILE A 285 6.29 21.21 -2.45
CA ILE A 285 7.22 21.62 -1.38
C ILE A 285 7.56 20.45 -0.47
N ILE A 286 6.56 19.61 -0.12
CA ILE A 286 6.79 18.58 0.89
C ILE A 286 7.50 17.34 0.29
N SER A 287 7.33 17.04 -1.00
CA SER A 287 7.97 15.87 -1.62
C SER A 287 8.38 16.07 -3.09
N PRO A 288 9.40 16.90 -3.39
CA PRO A 288 9.73 17.30 -4.76
C PRO A 288 10.20 16.14 -5.66
N LEU A 289 11.05 15.24 -5.15
CA LEU A 289 11.59 14.14 -5.95
C LEU A 289 10.53 13.11 -6.34
N LYS A 290 9.64 12.78 -5.39
CA LYS A 290 8.50 11.89 -5.68
C LYS A 290 7.50 12.57 -6.60
N TYR A 291 7.33 13.88 -6.44
CA TYR A 291 6.39 14.65 -7.24
C TYR A 291 6.70 14.57 -8.73
N VAL A 292 7.97 14.81 -9.11
CA VAL A 292 8.40 14.83 -10.53
C VAL A 292 8.29 13.45 -11.20
N THR A 293 8.34 12.37 -10.41
CA THR A 293 8.31 10.99 -10.95
C THR A 293 6.89 10.51 -11.25
N ASN A 294 5.87 11.07 -10.59
CA ASN A 294 4.50 10.59 -10.71
C ASN A 294 3.77 11.28 -11.89
N PRO A 295 3.21 10.53 -12.86
CA PRO A 295 2.54 11.11 -14.03
C PRO A 295 1.22 11.82 -13.71
N GLU A 296 0.52 11.45 -12.63
CA GLU A 296 -0.72 12.11 -12.18
C GLU A 296 -0.48 13.60 -11.84
N ASN A 297 0.65 13.91 -11.21
CA ASN A 297 1.01 15.29 -10.88
C ASN A 297 1.27 16.15 -12.12
N TRP A 298 1.82 15.54 -13.19
CA TRP A 298 1.98 16.23 -14.46
C TRP A 298 0.64 16.54 -15.13
N LEU A 299 -0.36 15.68 -14.96
CA LEU A 299 -1.73 15.91 -15.41
C LEU A 299 -2.38 17.06 -14.61
N GLU A 300 -2.25 17.06 -13.28
CA GLU A 300 -2.73 18.16 -12.42
C GLU A 300 -2.09 19.51 -12.82
N LEU A 301 -0.77 19.54 -13.09
CA LEU A 301 -0.05 20.74 -13.56
C LEU A 301 -0.50 21.18 -14.96
N ALA A 302 -0.75 20.24 -15.88
CA ALA A 302 -1.29 20.55 -17.20
C ALA A 302 -2.68 21.20 -17.12
N ILE A 303 -3.54 20.71 -16.22
CA ILE A 303 -4.87 21.29 -15.97
C ILE A 303 -4.75 22.72 -15.42
N ILE A 304 -3.84 22.97 -14.47
CA ILE A 304 -3.59 24.33 -13.94
C ILE A 304 -3.15 25.28 -15.06
N LEU A 305 -2.23 24.84 -15.92
CA LEU A 305 -1.73 25.66 -17.03
C LEU A 305 -2.85 25.97 -18.04
N VAL A 306 -3.59 24.94 -18.46
CA VAL A 306 -4.67 25.07 -19.46
C VAL A 306 -5.81 25.96 -18.92
N THR A 307 -6.20 25.80 -17.67
CA THR A 307 -7.22 26.66 -17.04
C THR A 307 -6.77 28.10 -16.86
N GLY A 308 -5.49 28.32 -16.53
CA GLY A 308 -4.89 29.66 -16.53
C GLY A 308 -4.97 30.33 -17.91
N VAL A 309 -4.64 29.60 -18.98
CA VAL A 309 -4.77 30.10 -20.35
C VAL A 309 -6.23 30.47 -20.67
N ILE A 310 -7.21 29.65 -20.26
CA ILE A 310 -8.64 29.91 -20.51
C ILE A 310 -9.13 31.19 -19.81
N LEU A 311 -8.68 31.46 -18.57
CA LEU A 311 -9.12 32.61 -17.80
C LEU A 311 -8.44 33.93 -18.22
N PHE A 312 -7.15 33.88 -18.55
CA PHE A 312 -6.33 35.09 -18.80
C PHE A 312 -6.12 35.40 -20.29
N CYS A 313 -6.26 34.42 -21.19
CA CYS A 313 -6.14 34.66 -22.63
C CYS A 313 -7.48 35.10 -23.23
N GLY A 314 -7.74 36.41 -23.17
CA GLY A 314 -8.95 37.02 -23.74
C GLY A 314 -8.88 37.32 -25.26
N THR A 315 -7.70 37.24 -25.87
CA THR A 315 -7.43 37.87 -27.18
C THR A 315 -7.61 36.96 -28.39
N CYS A 316 -7.67 35.63 -28.23
CA CYS A 316 -7.84 34.68 -29.34
C CYS A 316 -8.99 33.71 -29.09
N THR A 317 -10.17 33.97 -29.68
CA THR A 317 -11.37 33.12 -29.55
C THR A 317 -11.12 31.69 -30.05
N SER A 318 -10.52 31.52 -31.23
CA SER A 318 -10.27 30.21 -31.85
C SER A 318 -9.36 29.30 -31.01
N ILE A 319 -8.25 29.84 -30.49
CA ILE A 319 -7.31 29.09 -29.64
C ILE A 319 -7.99 28.71 -28.33
N ARG A 320 -8.78 29.63 -27.75
CA ARG A 320 -9.53 29.36 -26.51
C ARG A 320 -10.52 28.22 -26.68
N HIS A 321 -11.22 28.09 -27.82
CA HIS A 321 -12.12 26.97 -28.07
C HIS A 321 -11.40 25.62 -28.10
N GLN A 322 -10.26 25.54 -28.79
CA GLN A 322 -9.44 24.32 -28.85
C GLN A 322 -8.91 23.94 -27.47
N VAL A 323 -8.36 24.90 -26.75
CA VAL A 323 -7.81 24.71 -25.39
C VAL A 323 -8.92 24.32 -24.40
N SER A 324 -10.13 24.87 -24.55
CA SER A 324 -11.28 24.50 -23.70
C SER A 324 -11.72 23.06 -23.91
N ALA A 325 -11.75 22.57 -25.15
CA ALA A 325 -12.08 21.18 -25.45
C ALA A 325 -11.07 20.20 -24.82
N ILE A 326 -9.78 20.51 -24.93
CA ILE A 326 -8.70 19.73 -24.29
C ILE A 326 -8.84 19.78 -22.76
N SER A 327 -9.14 20.95 -22.20
CA SER A 327 -9.34 21.13 -20.75
C SER A 327 -10.44 20.24 -20.20
N ILE A 328 -11.57 20.13 -20.91
CA ILE A 328 -12.67 19.27 -20.51
C ILE A 328 -12.17 17.82 -20.44
N LEU A 329 -11.57 17.32 -21.53
CA LEU A 329 -11.07 15.93 -21.57
C LEU A 329 -10.08 15.63 -20.43
N LEU A 330 -9.09 16.50 -20.21
CA LEU A 330 -8.10 16.32 -19.15
C LEU A 330 -8.75 16.36 -17.75
N SER A 331 -9.68 17.28 -17.51
CA SER A 331 -10.37 17.40 -16.22
C SER A 331 -11.21 16.16 -15.87
N TRP A 332 -11.86 15.55 -16.87
CA TRP A 332 -12.60 14.30 -16.71
C TRP A 332 -11.67 13.10 -16.50
N ALA A 333 -10.54 13.04 -17.21
CA ALA A 333 -9.55 11.99 -17.02
C ALA A 333 -9.01 12.00 -15.58
N GLU A 334 -8.64 13.16 -15.05
CA GLU A 334 -8.19 13.28 -13.65
C GLU A 334 -9.30 12.96 -12.64
N LEU A 335 -10.57 13.29 -12.94
CA LEU A 335 -11.70 12.88 -12.10
C LEU A 335 -11.78 11.35 -11.97
N VAL A 336 -11.61 10.63 -13.09
CA VAL A 336 -11.59 9.17 -13.12
C VAL A 336 -10.42 8.61 -12.32
N LEU A 337 -9.22 9.21 -12.44
CA LEU A 337 -8.03 8.81 -11.68
C LEU A 337 -8.21 9.04 -10.17
N LEU A 338 -8.80 10.17 -9.77
CA LEU A 338 -9.09 10.50 -8.38
C LEU A 338 -10.14 9.56 -7.77
N ILE A 339 -11.18 9.21 -8.53
CA ILE A 339 -12.17 8.19 -8.13
C ILE A 339 -11.52 6.81 -8.03
N GLY A 340 -10.56 6.50 -8.92
CA GLY A 340 -9.79 5.27 -8.92
C GLY A 340 -8.99 5.00 -7.64
N LYS A 341 -8.68 6.04 -6.85
CA LYS A 341 -8.03 5.89 -5.54
C LYS A 341 -8.96 5.28 -4.47
N HIS A 342 -10.27 5.23 -4.70
CA HIS A 342 -11.19 4.57 -3.76
C HIS A 342 -11.02 3.04 -3.82
N PRO A 343 -10.88 2.32 -2.69
CA PRO A 343 -10.55 0.89 -2.66
C PRO A 343 -11.43 -0.01 -3.53
N SER A 344 -12.72 0.31 -3.68
CA SER A 344 -13.64 -0.49 -4.50
C SER A 344 -13.56 -0.25 -6.02
N LEU A 345 -13.07 0.92 -6.46
CA LEU A 345 -13.06 1.33 -7.89
C LEU A 345 -11.67 1.33 -8.49
N SER A 346 -10.64 1.65 -7.69
CA SER A 346 -9.69 0.61 -7.34
C SER A 346 -9.11 -0.18 -8.51
N THR A 347 -9.62 -1.39 -8.53
CA THR A 347 -9.36 -2.51 -9.41
C THR A 347 -9.54 -2.14 -10.87
N ASN A 348 -10.68 -1.50 -11.19
CA ASN A 348 -11.10 -1.26 -12.56
C ASN A 348 -10.25 -0.19 -13.21
N ILE A 349 -9.84 0.82 -12.43
CA ILE A 349 -9.00 1.91 -12.93
C ILE A 349 -7.55 1.43 -13.09
N GLU A 350 -6.99 0.66 -12.16
CA GLU A 350 -5.64 0.11 -12.32
C GLU A 350 -5.54 -0.90 -13.47
N MET A 351 -6.58 -1.72 -13.67
CA MET A 351 -6.69 -2.55 -14.88
C MET A 351 -6.71 -1.69 -16.14
N LEU A 352 -7.53 -0.62 -16.18
CA LEU A 352 -7.60 0.28 -17.34
C LEU A 352 -6.24 0.94 -17.64
N LYS A 353 -5.53 1.45 -16.63
CA LYS A 353 -4.20 2.06 -16.79
C LYS A 353 -3.21 1.07 -17.39
N THR A 354 -3.14 -0.12 -16.82
CA THR A 354 -2.16 -1.14 -17.23
C THR A 354 -2.45 -1.65 -18.63
N VAL A 355 -3.72 -1.97 -18.93
CA VAL A 355 -4.15 -2.41 -20.27
C VAL A 355 -3.90 -1.31 -21.30
N SER A 356 -4.20 -0.05 -20.99
CA SER A 356 -3.96 1.08 -21.90
C SER A 356 -2.48 1.28 -22.20
N TRP A 357 -1.62 1.19 -21.19
CA TRP A 357 -0.18 1.33 -21.37
C TRP A 357 0.42 0.17 -22.18
N ASN A 358 0.03 -1.07 -21.87
CA ASN A 358 0.47 -2.22 -22.63
C ASN A 358 0.00 -2.14 -24.08
N PHE A 359 -1.27 -1.79 -24.31
CA PHE A 359 -1.81 -1.53 -25.64
C PHE A 359 -0.98 -0.49 -26.40
N LEU A 360 -0.69 0.66 -25.81
CA LEU A 360 0.11 1.72 -26.43
C LEU A 360 1.53 1.24 -26.76
N LYS A 361 2.17 0.49 -25.85
CA LYS A 361 3.50 -0.10 -26.04
C LYS A 361 3.54 -1.07 -27.21
N PHE A 362 2.52 -1.94 -27.34
CA PHE A 362 2.41 -2.87 -28.47
C PHE A 362 2.13 -2.11 -29.77
N LEU A 363 1.16 -1.19 -29.76
CA LEU A 363 0.82 -0.36 -30.92
C LEU A 363 2.04 0.40 -31.45
N ALA A 364 2.93 0.89 -30.57
CA ALA A 364 4.15 1.58 -30.97
C ALA A 364 5.07 0.71 -31.86
N TRP A 365 5.23 -0.58 -31.55
CA TRP A 365 6.01 -1.50 -32.39
C TRP A 365 5.35 -1.75 -33.75
N TYR A 366 4.02 -1.85 -33.78
CA TYR A 366 3.25 -2.08 -35.01
C TYR A 366 2.97 -0.79 -35.81
N SER A 367 3.26 0.38 -35.25
CA SER A 367 3.10 1.68 -35.92
C SER A 367 3.90 1.77 -37.23
N ILE A 368 5.03 1.07 -37.32
CA ILE A 368 5.86 1.01 -38.53
C ILE A 368 5.06 0.41 -39.70
N LEU A 369 4.30 -0.67 -39.45
CA LEU A 369 3.43 -1.28 -40.47
C LEU A 369 2.27 -0.35 -40.82
N ILE A 370 1.64 0.28 -39.84
CA ILE A 370 0.51 1.21 -40.05
C ILE A 370 0.95 2.39 -40.92
N VAL A 371 2.12 2.98 -40.63
CA VAL A 371 2.69 4.08 -41.41
C VAL A 371 3.06 3.61 -42.83
N ALA A 372 3.62 2.41 -42.99
CA ALA A 372 3.92 1.85 -44.31
C ALA A 372 2.66 1.71 -45.19
N PHE A 373 1.58 1.12 -44.64
CA PHE A 373 0.30 1.02 -45.35
C PHE A 373 -0.33 2.38 -45.64
N ALA A 374 -0.24 3.33 -44.70
CA ALA A 374 -0.73 4.70 -44.90
C ALA A 374 -0.01 5.42 -46.05
N LEU A 375 1.31 5.27 -46.16
CA LEU A 375 2.10 5.82 -47.26
C LEU A 375 1.82 5.12 -48.59
N CYS A 376 1.56 3.81 -48.58
CA CYS A 376 1.11 3.08 -49.75
C CYS A 376 -0.24 3.59 -50.25
N PHE A 377 -1.22 3.76 -49.36
CA PHE A 377 -2.54 4.32 -49.72
C PHE A 377 -2.44 5.76 -50.20
N TYR A 378 -1.62 6.60 -49.56
CA TYR A 378 -1.32 7.94 -50.04
C TYR A 378 -0.79 7.91 -51.48
N SER A 379 0.23 7.10 -51.76
CA SER A 379 0.81 7.03 -53.11
C SER A 379 -0.16 6.51 -54.16
N LEU A 380 -1.09 5.63 -53.78
CA LEU A 380 -2.00 4.96 -54.70
C LEU A 380 -3.27 5.76 -54.99
N PHE A 381 -3.73 6.52 -54.00
CA PHE A 381 -5.01 7.23 -54.05
C PHE A 381 -4.87 8.75 -54.14
N LYS A 382 -3.66 9.34 -54.02
CA LYS A 382 -3.47 10.79 -54.09
C LYS A 382 -4.01 11.46 -55.36
N ASP A 383 -3.95 10.76 -56.49
CA ASP A 383 -4.27 11.32 -57.82
C ASP A 383 -5.72 11.06 -58.23
N ALA A 384 -6.52 10.41 -57.37
CA ALA A 384 -7.94 10.18 -57.63
C ALA A 384 -8.74 11.48 -57.46
N GLN A 385 -9.39 11.90 -58.55
CA GLN A 385 -10.29 13.06 -58.60
C GLN A 385 -11.67 12.70 -58.03
N ASP A 386 -11.71 12.47 -56.72
CA ASP A 386 -12.96 12.29 -55.98
C ASP A 386 -13.01 13.36 -54.88
N ASP A 387 -14.14 14.07 -54.78
CA ASP A 387 -14.31 15.15 -53.79
C ASP A 387 -14.25 14.61 -52.35
N ASP A 388 -14.59 13.33 -52.17
CA ASP A 388 -14.54 12.61 -50.89
C ASP A 388 -13.19 11.91 -50.65
N ASN A 389 -12.16 12.16 -51.46
CA ASN A 389 -10.88 11.47 -51.35
C ASN A 389 -10.09 11.91 -50.10
N GLN A 390 -10.09 11.07 -49.08
CA GLN A 390 -9.39 11.30 -47.80
C GLN A 390 -7.90 10.92 -47.85
N PHE A 391 -7.33 10.69 -49.04
CA PHE A 391 -5.92 10.32 -49.22
C PHE A 391 -5.06 11.34 -49.97
N GLN A 392 -5.53 12.57 -50.16
CA GLN A 392 -4.78 13.62 -50.88
C GLN A 392 -3.55 14.14 -50.13
N HIS A 393 -3.55 14.08 -48.80
CA HIS A 393 -2.45 14.55 -47.96
C HIS A 393 -1.94 13.42 -47.07
N ALA A 394 -0.62 13.28 -46.96
CA ALA A 394 0.00 12.21 -46.18
C ALA A 394 -0.49 12.16 -44.72
N GLY A 395 -0.72 13.32 -44.07
CA GLY A 395 -1.26 13.37 -42.70
C GLY A 395 -2.70 12.85 -42.58
N VAL A 396 -3.56 13.19 -43.53
CA VAL A 396 -4.96 12.73 -43.57
C VAL A 396 -5.02 11.24 -43.92
N SER A 397 -4.14 10.77 -44.81
CA SER A 397 -3.97 9.34 -45.11
C SER A 397 -3.57 8.53 -43.89
N ILE A 398 -2.62 9.02 -43.07
CA ILE A 398 -2.23 8.37 -41.81
C ILE A 398 -3.42 8.33 -40.85
N PHE A 399 -4.12 9.46 -40.66
CA PHE A 399 -5.30 9.51 -39.79
C PHE A 399 -6.39 8.54 -40.26
N LYS A 400 -6.73 8.52 -41.54
CA LYS A 400 -7.71 7.61 -42.13
C LYS A 400 -7.28 6.15 -41.98
N THR A 401 -5.99 5.85 -42.15
CA THR A 401 -5.47 4.48 -41.95
C THR A 401 -5.55 4.03 -40.48
N VAL A 402 -5.33 4.93 -39.52
CA VAL A 402 -5.54 4.67 -38.10
C VAL A 402 -7.01 4.48 -37.77
N VAL A 403 -7.93 5.24 -38.39
CA VAL A 403 -9.37 4.98 -38.28
C VAL A 403 -9.71 3.60 -38.84
N MET A 404 -9.14 3.22 -39.99
CA MET A 404 -9.36 1.88 -40.56
C MET A 404 -8.79 0.74 -39.71
N LEU A 405 -7.86 1.00 -38.77
CA LEU A 405 -7.36 -0.02 -37.82
C LEU A 405 -8.44 -0.51 -36.86
N THR A 406 -9.47 0.29 -36.57
CA THR A 406 -10.60 -0.12 -35.72
C THR A 406 -11.53 -1.12 -36.41
N GLY A 407 -11.30 -1.41 -37.70
CA GLY A 407 -12.13 -2.29 -38.52
C GLY A 407 -13.27 -1.57 -39.26
N GLU A 408 -13.37 -0.25 -39.14
CA GLU A 408 -14.32 0.56 -39.91
C GLU A 408 -13.79 0.84 -41.32
N PHE A 409 -14.31 0.10 -42.31
CA PHE A 409 -13.96 0.27 -43.71
C PHE A 409 -15.05 1.04 -44.45
N ASP A 410 -14.88 2.35 -44.57
CA ASP A 410 -15.73 3.17 -45.43
C ASP A 410 -15.37 3.00 -46.90
N THR A 411 -15.76 1.85 -47.47
CA THR A 411 -15.44 1.44 -48.85
C THR A 411 -15.93 2.41 -49.91
N GLY A 412 -16.94 3.24 -49.60
CA GLY A 412 -17.44 4.30 -50.50
C GLY A 412 -16.47 5.46 -50.65
N SER A 413 -15.64 5.72 -49.64
CA SER A 413 -14.66 6.82 -49.63
C SER A 413 -13.28 6.44 -50.22
N ILE A 414 -13.11 5.21 -50.71
CA ILE A 414 -11.83 4.71 -51.22
C ILE A 414 -11.87 4.64 -52.76
N PRO A 415 -11.11 5.49 -53.47
CA PRO A 415 -11.15 5.52 -54.93
C PRO A 415 -10.32 4.39 -55.55
N PHE A 416 -10.95 3.23 -55.75
CA PHE A 416 -10.31 2.06 -56.37
C PHE A 416 -10.11 2.17 -57.90
N LEU A 417 -10.55 3.27 -58.53
CA LEU A 417 -10.66 3.37 -59.99
C LEU A 417 -9.31 3.48 -60.73
N LEU A 418 -8.30 4.09 -60.13
CA LEU A 418 -7.04 4.41 -60.84
C LEU A 418 -6.16 3.16 -61.07
N TYR A 419 -6.09 2.28 -60.07
CA TYR A 419 -5.28 1.05 -60.08
C TYR A 419 -6.04 -0.13 -59.47
N PRO A 420 -7.10 -0.63 -60.12
CA PRO A 420 -8.06 -1.53 -59.49
C PRO A 420 -7.41 -2.80 -58.93
N VAL A 421 -6.50 -3.44 -59.65
CA VAL A 421 -5.89 -4.71 -59.19
C VAL A 421 -4.99 -4.49 -57.98
N THR A 422 -4.04 -3.55 -58.06
CA THR A 422 -3.08 -3.28 -56.98
C THR A 422 -3.77 -2.76 -55.72
N SER A 423 -4.75 -1.87 -55.88
CA SER A 423 -5.51 -1.30 -54.76
C SER A 423 -6.32 -2.34 -54.00
N HIS A 424 -7.00 -3.26 -54.71
CA HIS A 424 -7.76 -4.32 -54.05
C HIS A 424 -6.85 -5.33 -53.35
N ILE A 425 -5.72 -5.71 -53.96
CA ILE A 425 -4.75 -6.63 -53.33
C ILE A 425 -4.19 -6.02 -52.04
N LEU A 426 -3.74 -4.76 -52.11
CA LEU A 426 -3.13 -4.07 -50.97
C LEU A 426 -4.16 -3.82 -49.86
N PHE A 427 -5.41 -3.51 -50.22
CA PHE A 427 -6.51 -3.37 -49.29
C PHE A 427 -6.86 -4.70 -48.58
N VAL A 428 -6.97 -5.81 -49.33
CA VAL A 428 -7.22 -7.14 -48.72
C VAL A 428 -6.07 -7.54 -47.79
N LEU A 429 -4.83 -7.27 -48.18
CA LEU A 429 -3.65 -7.51 -47.34
C LEU A 429 -3.70 -6.68 -46.04
N PHE A 430 -4.09 -5.41 -46.15
CA PHE A 430 -4.28 -4.52 -45.00
C PHE A 430 -5.38 -5.03 -44.05
N VAL A 431 -6.54 -5.42 -44.58
CA VAL A 431 -7.65 -5.98 -43.79
C VAL A 431 -7.18 -7.24 -43.04
N PHE A 432 -6.48 -8.14 -43.72
CA PHE A 432 -5.97 -9.36 -43.10
C PHE A 432 -4.93 -9.08 -42.01
N LEU A 433 -3.88 -8.30 -42.30
CA LEU A 433 -2.78 -8.08 -41.37
C LEU A 433 -3.12 -7.13 -40.22
N ILE A 434 -3.80 -6.01 -40.50
CA ILE A 434 -4.06 -4.97 -39.51
C ILE A 434 -5.40 -5.20 -38.81
N ALA A 435 -6.49 -5.31 -39.56
CA ALA A 435 -7.81 -5.38 -38.93
C ALA A 435 -8.17 -6.76 -38.36
N ILE A 436 -7.65 -7.86 -38.95
CA ILE A 436 -7.91 -9.21 -38.42
C ILE A 436 -6.78 -9.63 -37.48
N VAL A 437 -5.54 -9.71 -37.95
CA VAL A 437 -4.43 -10.26 -37.15
C VAL A 437 -4.04 -9.33 -36.01
N LEU A 438 -3.70 -8.06 -36.30
CA LEU A 438 -3.22 -7.13 -35.28
C LEU A 438 -4.32 -6.77 -34.27
N PHE A 439 -5.54 -6.46 -34.71
CA PHE A 439 -6.64 -6.14 -33.79
C PHE A 439 -6.98 -7.31 -32.84
N ASN A 440 -7.03 -8.54 -33.36
CA ASN A 440 -7.27 -9.72 -32.52
C ASN A 440 -6.09 -10.02 -31.58
N LEU A 441 -4.85 -9.77 -32.01
CA LEU A 441 -3.69 -9.90 -31.14
C LEU A 441 -3.74 -8.89 -29.98
N LEU A 442 -4.07 -7.63 -30.25
CA LEU A 442 -4.20 -6.58 -29.24
C LEU A 442 -5.30 -6.91 -28.23
N ASN A 443 -6.45 -7.40 -28.70
CA ASN A 443 -7.54 -7.84 -27.82
C ASN A 443 -7.16 -9.07 -27.00
N GLY A 444 -6.47 -10.05 -27.60
CA GLY A 444 -6.01 -11.25 -26.92
C GLY A 444 -4.98 -10.97 -25.81
N LEU A 445 -4.06 -10.03 -26.06
CA LEU A 445 -3.08 -9.57 -25.08
C LEU A 445 -3.76 -8.84 -23.91
N ALA A 446 -4.71 -7.95 -24.19
CA ALA A 446 -5.46 -7.25 -23.15
C ALA A 446 -6.17 -8.22 -22.19
N VAL A 447 -6.78 -9.29 -22.72
CA VAL A 447 -7.44 -10.32 -21.90
C VAL A 447 -6.41 -11.09 -21.05
N SER A 448 -5.27 -11.46 -21.63
CA SER A 448 -4.20 -12.14 -20.89
C SER A 448 -3.63 -11.27 -19.75
N ASP A 449 -3.46 -9.97 -19.98
CA ASP A 449 -2.93 -9.04 -18.99
C ASP A 449 -3.89 -8.86 -17.81
N THR A 450 -5.20 -8.79 -18.08
CA THR A 450 -6.21 -8.68 -16.99
C THR A 450 -6.24 -9.88 -16.06
N GLN A 451 -5.91 -11.08 -16.56
CA GLN A 451 -5.84 -12.29 -15.74
C GLN A 451 -4.60 -12.30 -14.82
N LEU A 452 -3.50 -11.70 -15.27
CA LEU A 452 -2.24 -11.65 -14.52
C LEU A 452 -2.31 -10.68 -13.33
N ILE A 453 -3.06 -9.58 -13.45
CA ILE A 453 -3.26 -8.55 -12.41
C ILE A 453 -4.26 -9.01 -11.33
N SER A 454 -4.38 -10.32 -11.10
CA SER A 454 -5.34 -10.88 -10.14
C SER A 454 -5.08 -10.40 -8.71
N HIS A 455 -6.10 -9.75 -8.11
CA HIS A 455 -6.47 -9.49 -6.70
C HIS A 455 -5.43 -9.04 -5.64
N ILE A 456 -4.15 -9.35 -5.80
CA ILE A 456 -3.08 -9.16 -4.82
C ILE A 456 -2.34 -7.83 -5.06
N GLU A 457 -2.06 -7.48 -6.32
CA GLU A 457 -1.50 -6.16 -6.68
C GLU A 457 -2.48 -5.02 -6.37
N GLU A 458 -3.77 -5.33 -6.54
CA GLU A 458 -4.94 -4.47 -6.41
C GLU A 458 -5.14 -3.84 -5.02
N LYS A 459 -5.04 -4.63 -3.95
CA LYS A 459 -5.23 -4.15 -2.57
C LYS A 459 -4.02 -3.38 -2.05
N CYS A 460 -2.83 -3.73 -2.56
CA CYS A 460 -1.57 -3.23 -2.05
C CYS A 460 -1.21 -1.90 -2.70
N SER A 461 -1.20 -1.80 -4.03
CA SER A 461 -0.79 -0.55 -4.73
C SER A 461 -1.64 0.63 -4.27
N ASN A 462 -2.97 0.48 -4.27
CA ASN A 462 -3.89 1.56 -3.96
C ASN A 462 -3.87 2.02 -2.49
N ALA A 463 -3.64 1.09 -1.55
CA ALA A 463 -3.46 1.45 -0.15
C ALA A 463 -2.20 2.32 0.03
N PHE A 464 -1.10 1.99 -0.67
CA PHE A 464 0.14 2.75 -0.58
C PHE A 464 0.13 4.05 -1.38
N ASP A 465 -0.55 4.10 -2.52
CA ASP A 465 -0.67 5.31 -3.34
C ASP A 465 -1.58 6.36 -2.68
N CYS A 466 -2.68 5.92 -2.05
CA CYS A 466 -3.49 6.77 -1.17
C CYS A 466 -2.71 7.30 0.04
N TRP A 467 -1.70 6.57 0.49
CA TRP A 467 -0.82 6.98 1.61
C TRP A 467 0.38 7.79 1.14
N GLY A 468 0.77 7.67 -0.13
CA GLY A 468 1.77 8.51 -0.80
C GLY A 468 1.35 9.98 -0.88
N LEU A 469 0.06 10.28 -0.76
CA LEU A 469 -0.49 11.64 -0.58
C LEU A 469 -0.04 12.31 0.74
N PHE A 470 0.44 11.56 1.74
CA PHE A 470 0.85 12.12 3.02
C PHE A 470 2.37 12.00 3.23
N PRO A 471 3.11 13.12 3.21
CA PRO A 471 4.56 13.09 3.37
C PRO A 471 5.00 12.63 4.76
N LYS A 472 5.99 11.71 4.76
CA LYS A 472 6.60 11.04 5.93
C LYS A 472 7.10 11.98 7.03
N ASN A 473 7.30 13.27 6.74
CA ASN A 473 8.02 14.21 7.59
C ASN A 473 7.20 15.38 8.14
N THR A 474 5.85 15.30 8.14
CA THR A 474 5.03 16.40 8.65
C THR A 474 4.45 16.11 10.03
N LYS A 475 4.17 17.17 10.81
CA LYS A 475 3.34 17.11 12.03
C LYS A 475 1.99 16.43 11.79
N PHE A 476 1.54 16.38 10.52
CA PHE A 476 0.33 15.69 10.06
C PHE A 476 0.49 14.16 10.10
N SER A 477 1.68 13.62 9.79
CA SER A 477 1.96 12.19 9.94
C SER A 477 1.75 11.72 11.38
N ASN A 478 2.23 12.48 12.37
CA ASN A 478 2.02 12.16 13.79
C ASN A 478 0.54 12.19 14.20
N LYS A 479 -0.32 12.91 13.46
CA LYS A 479 -1.77 12.99 13.70
C LYS A 479 -2.56 11.89 12.97
N ILE A 480 -1.94 11.26 11.97
CA ILE A 480 -2.47 10.11 11.20
C ILE A 480 -1.98 8.78 11.78
N ASN A 481 -0.85 8.75 12.49
CA ASN A 481 -0.36 7.58 13.23
C ASN A 481 -1.44 7.13 14.23
N MET A 482 -2.10 6.01 13.93
CA MET A 482 -3.20 5.49 14.74
C MET A 482 -2.65 4.63 15.89
N PHE A 483 -1.56 3.91 15.64
CA PHE A 483 -1.14 2.80 16.49
C PHE A 483 0.02 3.16 17.44
N GLN A 484 0.63 4.33 17.29
CA GLN A 484 1.58 4.89 18.27
C GLN A 484 0.94 5.22 19.63
N ASP A 485 -0.39 5.38 19.69
CA ASP A 485 -1.13 5.79 20.89
C ASP A 485 -2.00 4.65 21.49
N ILE A 486 -1.92 3.43 20.94
CA ILE A 486 -2.64 2.26 21.45
C ILE A 486 -1.77 1.53 22.49
N PRO A 487 -2.19 1.45 23.76
CA PRO A 487 -1.49 0.67 24.78
C PRO A 487 -1.44 -0.81 24.36
N ASP A 488 -0.26 -1.44 24.47
CA ASP A 488 0.00 -2.85 24.12
C ASP A 488 -0.26 -3.30 22.67
N GLY A 489 -0.76 -2.42 21.79
CA GLY A 489 -0.96 -2.69 20.36
C GLY A 489 -2.05 -3.72 20.05
N LYS A 490 -2.98 -3.98 20.98
CA LYS A 490 -4.08 -4.94 20.82
C LYS A 490 -5.39 -4.24 20.47
N ILE A 491 -6.19 -4.86 19.60
CA ILE A 491 -7.53 -4.38 19.27
C ILE A 491 -8.51 -5.53 19.37
N GLU A 492 -9.65 -5.28 20.01
CA GLU A 492 -10.73 -6.23 20.17
C GLU A 492 -11.82 -5.97 19.13
N ILE A 493 -12.27 -7.04 18.48
CA ILE A 493 -13.31 -7.00 17.47
C ILE A 493 -14.42 -7.94 17.92
N TYR A 494 -15.63 -7.42 18.06
CA TYR A 494 -16.81 -8.14 18.53
C TYR A 494 -17.68 -8.54 17.34
N PRO A 495 -17.59 -9.79 16.83
CA PRO A 495 -18.29 -10.18 15.61
C PRO A 495 -19.81 -10.24 15.80
N ASN A 496 -20.26 -10.62 17.00
CA ASN A 496 -21.68 -10.77 17.32
C ASN A 496 -22.38 -9.40 17.51
N ASN A 497 -21.60 -8.33 17.70
CA ASN A 497 -22.07 -6.94 17.76
C ASN A 497 -21.87 -6.21 16.42
N GLY A 498 -22.19 -6.88 15.31
CA GLY A 498 -22.07 -6.30 13.97
C GLY A 498 -20.63 -6.00 13.55
N ASN A 499 -19.64 -6.72 14.09
CA ASN A 499 -18.21 -6.51 13.84
C ASN A 499 -17.65 -5.19 14.42
N LYS A 500 -18.19 -4.75 15.56
CA LYS A 500 -17.74 -3.54 16.25
C LYS A 500 -16.30 -3.69 16.72
N VAL A 501 -15.49 -2.67 16.46
CA VAL A 501 -14.10 -2.56 16.90
C VAL A 501 -14.04 -1.70 18.17
N GLU A 502 -13.47 -2.25 19.24
CA GLU A 502 -13.21 -1.52 20.48
C GLU A 502 -11.69 -1.44 20.72
N MET A 503 -11.24 -0.26 21.12
CA MET A 503 -9.85 0.02 21.47
C MET A 503 -9.84 0.37 22.96
N GLU A 504 -8.94 -0.22 23.76
CA GLU A 504 -8.86 0.06 25.19
C GLU A 504 -8.71 1.57 25.47
N GLU A 505 -9.60 2.10 26.31
CA GLU A 505 -9.93 3.53 26.50
C GLU A 505 -8.84 4.42 27.16
N SER A 506 -7.63 3.94 27.41
CA SER A 506 -6.72 4.65 28.32
C SER A 506 -6.09 5.95 27.77
N SER A 507 -6.32 6.36 26.51
CA SER A 507 -5.68 7.55 25.91
C SER A 507 -6.60 8.67 25.40
N PHE A 508 -7.92 8.65 25.65
CA PHE A 508 -8.82 9.78 25.30
C PHE A 508 -9.18 10.72 26.46
N ILE A 509 -8.55 10.59 27.63
CA ILE A 509 -8.81 11.48 28.78
C ILE A 509 -8.06 12.82 28.60
N LYS A 510 -8.55 13.66 27.68
CA LYS A 510 -8.42 15.12 27.85
C LYS A 510 -9.50 15.56 28.82
N ASN A 511 -9.13 15.63 30.10
CA ASN A 511 -9.93 16.19 31.17
C ASN A 511 -10.47 17.59 30.79
N ARG A 512 -11.70 17.65 30.28
CA ARG A 512 -12.53 18.84 30.36
C ARG A 512 -13.68 18.49 31.28
N LYS A 513 -13.42 18.57 32.59
CA LYS A 513 -14.46 18.42 33.62
C LYS A 513 -15.46 19.57 33.44
N ARG A 514 -16.69 19.25 33.00
CA ARG A 514 -17.88 20.02 33.38
C ARG A 514 -18.42 19.45 34.70
N PRO A 515 -19.24 20.21 35.45
CA PRO A 515 -19.60 19.90 36.84
C PRO A 515 -20.54 18.70 36.99
N ASP A 516 -21.05 18.16 35.88
CA ASP A 516 -22.13 17.18 35.87
C ASP A 516 -21.52 15.88 35.33
N GLY A 517 -21.37 14.88 36.20
CA GLY A 517 -20.51 13.69 36.04
C GLY A 517 -20.87 12.68 34.95
N GLU A 518 -21.45 13.10 33.83
CA GLU A 518 -21.70 12.25 32.66
C GLU A 518 -20.71 12.58 31.54
N SER A 519 -19.72 11.71 31.34
CA SER A 519 -18.87 11.74 30.15
C SER A 519 -19.50 10.92 29.03
N CYS A 520 -20.38 11.53 28.25
CA CYS A 520 -20.81 10.96 26.96
C CYS A 520 -19.75 11.29 25.90
N TYR A 521 -18.90 10.32 25.56
CA TYR A 521 -18.12 10.37 24.32
C TYR A 521 -18.82 9.49 23.29
N GLU A 522 -19.36 10.09 22.22
CA GLU A 522 -19.68 9.36 21.01
C GLU A 522 -18.36 8.94 20.33
N ILE A 523 -17.83 7.78 20.73
CA ILE A 523 -16.88 7.07 19.88
C ILE A 523 -17.68 6.63 18.66
N ARG A 524 -17.47 7.30 17.53
CA ARG A 524 -18.02 6.89 16.23
C ARG A 524 -17.63 5.42 16.04
N SER A 525 -18.59 4.51 16.19
CA SER A 525 -18.36 3.07 16.19
C SER A 525 -17.70 2.68 14.87
N ILE A 526 -16.50 2.10 14.98
CA ILE A 526 -15.77 1.57 13.83
C ILE A 526 -16.20 0.11 13.68
N PHE A 527 -16.56 -0.28 12.46
CA PHE A 527 -16.92 -1.65 12.14
C PHE A 527 -15.88 -2.25 11.19
N MET A 528 -15.54 -3.51 11.40
CA MET A 528 -14.58 -4.24 10.56
C MET A 528 -15.30 -4.92 9.39
N ASP A 529 -14.62 -5.01 8.23
CA ASP A 529 -15.12 -5.75 7.07
C ASP A 529 -15.40 -7.22 7.44
N PRO A 530 -16.63 -7.74 7.19
CA PRO A 530 -16.98 -9.13 7.44
C PRO A 530 -16.03 -10.17 6.80
N ARG A 531 -15.42 -9.84 5.64
CA ARG A 531 -14.49 -10.74 4.94
C ARG A 531 -13.21 -10.97 5.75
N ILE A 532 -12.71 -9.93 6.41
CA ILE A 532 -11.52 -9.99 7.28
C ILE A 532 -11.81 -10.87 8.50
N ILE A 533 -13.01 -10.74 9.08
CA ILE A 533 -13.41 -11.56 10.23
C ILE A 533 -13.60 -13.03 9.83
N LYS A 534 -14.19 -13.30 8.66
CA LYS A 534 -14.35 -14.66 8.16
C LYS A 534 -13.00 -15.36 7.98
N THR A 535 -12.02 -14.68 7.39
CA THR A 535 -10.66 -15.20 7.19
C THR A 535 -9.92 -15.37 8.51
N ALA A 536 -10.00 -14.39 9.42
CA ALA A 536 -9.42 -14.50 10.76
C ALA A 536 -9.98 -15.69 11.55
N ARG A 537 -11.30 -15.91 11.51
CA ARG A 537 -11.94 -17.09 12.14
C ARG A 537 -11.45 -18.41 11.55
N SER A 538 -11.27 -18.49 10.23
CA SER A 538 -10.73 -19.71 9.61
C SER A 538 -9.28 -20.01 10.01
N ILE A 539 -8.45 -18.98 10.11
CA ILE A 539 -7.05 -19.11 10.55
C ILE A 539 -6.98 -19.53 12.01
N MET A 540 -7.76 -18.88 12.87
CA MET A 540 -7.83 -19.24 14.29
C MET A 540 -8.31 -20.69 14.49
N PHE A 541 -9.34 -21.13 13.76
CA PHE A 541 -9.80 -22.53 13.82
C PHE A 541 -8.71 -23.51 13.35
N LYS A 542 -7.93 -23.14 12.33
CA LYS A 542 -6.78 -23.94 11.89
C LYS A 542 -5.71 -24.03 12.99
N CYS A 543 -5.36 -22.91 13.62
CA CYS A 543 -4.37 -22.85 14.69
C CYS A 543 -4.81 -23.64 15.93
N GLU A 544 -6.08 -23.57 16.33
CA GLU A 544 -6.62 -24.37 17.45
C GLU A 544 -6.54 -25.88 17.16
N ASN A 545 -6.79 -26.30 15.92
CA ASN A 545 -6.63 -27.69 15.50
C ASN A 545 -5.16 -28.13 15.45
N GLU A 546 -4.24 -27.25 15.05
CA GLU A 546 -2.80 -27.57 15.08
C GLU A 546 -2.28 -27.67 16.52
N LYS A 547 -2.67 -26.73 17.38
CA LYS A 547 -2.30 -26.73 18.80
C LYS A 547 -2.82 -27.96 19.54
N SER A 548 -4.08 -28.36 19.30
CA SER A 548 -4.64 -29.58 19.90
C SER A 548 -3.93 -30.86 19.43
N LYS A 549 -3.43 -30.90 18.18
CA LYS A 549 -2.57 -32.00 17.72
C LYS A 549 -1.22 -31.98 18.44
N GLU A 550 -0.59 -30.82 18.56
CA GLU A 550 0.69 -30.68 19.29
C GLU A 550 0.55 -31.11 20.76
N ASP A 551 -0.50 -30.67 21.45
CA ASP A 551 -0.79 -31.06 22.84
C ASP A 551 -1.00 -32.58 22.97
N TYR A 552 -1.68 -33.20 21.99
CA TYR A 552 -1.85 -34.65 21.93
C TYR A 552 -0.52 -35.39 21.72
N PHE A 553 0.33 -34.92 20.80
CA PHE A 553 1.65 -35.50 20.57
C PHE A 553 2.58 -35.31 21.78
N ALA A 554 2.53 -34.17 22.46
CA ALA A 554 3.27 -33.93 23.69
C ALA A 554 2.86 -34.93 24.77
N SER A 555 1.56 -35.12 24.99
CA SER A 555 1.05 -36.12 25.93
C SER A 555 1.45 -37.56 25.55
N LEU A 556 1.50 -37.88 24.26
CA LEU A 556 1.97 -39.19 23.78
C LEU A 556 3.47 -39.39 24.06
N THR A 557 4.27 -38.35 23.87
CA THR A 557 5.72 -38.36 24.12
C THR A 557 6.03 -38.49 25.61
N ASP A 558 5.27 -37.80 26.46
CA ASP A 558 5.38 -37.92 27.91
C ASP A 558 5.08 -39.36 28.37
N LYS A 559 4.03 -39.97 27.83
CA LYS A 559 3.73 -41.39 28.08
C LYS A 559 4.81 -42.33 27.56
N GLU A 560 5.39 -42.04 26.40
CA GLU A 560 6.51 -42.84 25.86
C GLU A 560 7.74 -42.76 26.79
N ASN A 561 8.05 -41.57 27.30
CA ASN A 561 9.14 -41.36 28.25
C ASN A 561 8.87 -42.10 29.58
N GLU A 562 7.65 -42.04 30.10
CA GLU A 562 7.23 -42.78 31.29
C GLU A 562 7.39 -44.31 31.09
N ILE A 563 6.97 -44.83 29.93
CA ILE A 563 7.17 -46.26 29.59
C ILE A 563 8.67 -46.60 29.51
N ARG A 564 9.50 -45.73 28.92
CA ARG A 564 10.95 -45.95 28.85
C ARG A 564 11.60 -45.98 30.24
N GLU A 565 11.15 -45.12 31.15
CA GLU A 565 11.61 -45.09 32.53
C GLU A 565 11.28 -46.40 33.25
N LEU A 566 10.01 -46.84 33.19
CA LEU A 566 9.59 -48.14 33.73
C LEU A 566 10.37 -49.33 33.15
N LEU A 567 10.70 -49.27 31.85
CA LEU A 567 11.45 -50.33 31.18
C LEU A 567 12.93 -50.35 31.58
N ASN A 568 13.50 -49.20 31.93
CA ASN A 568 14.83 -49.10 32.52
C ASN A 568 14.84 -49.64 33.96
N ASP A 569 13.85 -49.28 34.78
CA ASP A 569 13.70 -49.80 36.14
C ASP A 569 13.55 -51.33 36.14
N PHE A 570 12.79 -51.88 35.18
CA PHE A 570 12.64 -53.32 35.01
C PHE A 570 13.94 -54.01 34.61
N LYS A 571 14.72 -53.41 33.69
CA LYS A 571 16.07 -53.91 33.34
C LYS A 571 17.01 -53.90 34.54
N GLU A 572 16.93 -52.88 35.38
CA GLU A 572 17.75 -52.78 36.58
C GLU A 572 17.36 -53.84 37.61
N CYS A 573 16.06 -54.09 37.81
CA CYS A 573 15.56 -55.21 38.61
C CYS A 573 16.04 -56.57 38.10
N LEU A 574 16.00 -56.82 36.78
CA LEU A 574 16.49 -58.06 36.17
C LEU A 574 18.00 -58.23 36.38
N ARG A 575 18.77 -57.14 36.31
CA ARG A 575 20.21 -57.15 36.56
C ARG A 575 20.51 -57.51 38.02
N GLN A 576 19.79 -56.92 38.97
CA GLN A 576 19.90 -57.26 40.39
C GLN A 576 19.54 -58.72 40.65
N TYR A 577 18.47 -59.24 40.04
CA TYR A 577 18.09 -60.65 40.14
C TYR A 577 19.19 -61.59 39.60
N LYS A 578 19.79 -61.24 38.45
CA LYS A 578 20.90 -62.01 37.87
C LYS A 578 22.16 -61.99 38.75
N GLU A 579 22.48 -60.86 39.38
CA GLU A 579 23.58 -60.77 40.34
C GLU A 579 23.31 -61.61 41.60
N ILE A 580 22.08 -61.60 42.12
CA ILE A 580 21.69 -62.43 43.28
C ILE A 580 21.83 -63.92 42.97
N ASN A 581 21.32 -64.38 41.81
CA ASN A 581 21.48 -65.78 41.40
C ASN A 581 22.95 -66.17 41.23
N SER A 582 23.80 -65.28 40.69
CA SER A 582 25.25 -65.55 40.56
C SER A 582 25.97 -65.69 41.90
N LYS A 583 25.50 -65.01 42.95
CA LYS A 583 26.07 -65.09 44.31
C LYS A 583 25.59 -66.32 45.09
N LEU A 584 24.45 -66.90 44.73
CA LEU A 584 23.86 -68.05 45.43
C LEU A 584 24.38 -69.42 44.95
N GLY A 585 25.26 -69.47 43.94
CA GLY A 585 25.96 -70.70 43.56
C GLY A 585 25.03 -71.85 43.15
N LEU A 586 24.08 -71.56 42.25
CA LEU A 586 23.36 -72.56 41.45
C LEU A 586 23.84 -72.51 39.99
#